data_AF-A0A7S4F8S8-F1
#
_entry.id   AF-A0A7S4F8S8-F1
#
_cell.length_a   1.000
_cell.length_b   1.000
_cell.length_c   1.000
_cell.angle_alpha   90.00
_cell.angle_beta   90.00
_cell.angle_gamma   90.00
#
_symmetry.space_group_name_H-M   'P 1'
#
loop_
_entity.id
_entity.type
_entity.pdbx_description
1 polymer ?
#
loop_
_entity_poly.entity_id
_entity_poly.type
_entity_poly.pdbx_seq_one_letter_code
_entity_poly.pdbx_strand_id
1 'polypeptide(L)'
;RLLGRRHARVVHGPVQLTMAAALTKSEVETYLATVDLRGPLEGALNAAISAQAKAPIEFFGAYFAAGGKAAGPSTALTKKDVETYLGSVDVRGPLEAALNAAVSFQTKEPMEFFTRHFAKLSQPAQSGLSAPAAAPTGPQLVDVSSLTQIAKDYLGLLPQPEKPTYRTALVQIYVRSAPYGGSDKSSNGHRYDMVPFANGMINAGISCQPIHYVHEEHDTFFEVVKNFDALIVRCNPGQIKADGGS
;
A
#
# COMPACT_ATOMS: atom_id res chain seq x y z
N ARG A 1 45.51 24.66 39.80
CA ARG A 1 44.37 23.71 39.66
C ARG A 1 43.34 24.34 38.73
N LEU A 2 43.34 23.95 37.45
CA LEU A 2 42.40 24.39 36.43
C LEU A 2 42.27 23.23 35.45
N LEU A 3 41.10 22.60 35.37
CA LEU A 3 40.74 21.73 34.25
C LEU A 3 39.23 21.90 34.00
N GLY A 4 38.95 22.38 32.79
CA GLY A 4 37.67 22.86 32.32
C GLY A 4 36.72 21.75 31.89
N ARG A 5 35.44 22.09 31.97
CA ARG A 5 34.30 21.31 31.49
C ARG A 5 34.42 21.11 29.97
N ARG A 6 34.36 19.85 29.52
CA ARG A 6 34.17 19.52 28.10
C ARG A 6 32.67 19.48 27.80
N HIS A 7 32.22 20.36 26.90
CA HIS A 7 30.92 20.23 26.25
C HIS A 7 30.99 19.10 25.23
N ALA A 8 30.11 18.10 25.36
CA ALA A 8 29.85 17.12 24.32
C ALA A 8 29.02 17.80 23.23
N ARG A 9 29.60 17.98 22.05
CA ARG A 9 28.91 18.45 20.85
C ARG A 9 28.10 17.29 20.28
N VAL A 10 26.79 17.28 20.52
CA VAL A 10 25.86 16.38 19.82
C VAL A 10 25.81 16.84 18.36
N VAL A 11 26.34 16.03 17.46
CA VAL A 11 26.23 16.25 16.02
C VAL A 11 24.85 15.76 15.59
N HIS A 12 23.90 16.69 15.45
CA HIS A 12 22.66 16.45 14.72
C HIS A 12 22.97 16.42 13.22
N GLY A 13 23.32 15.24 12.70
CA GLY A 13 23.18 14.96 11.26
C GLY A 13 21.73 14.55 10.97
N PRO A 14 21.15 14.93 9.82
CA PRO A 14 19.87 14.37 9.40
C PRO A 14 20.04 12.85 9.26
N VAL A 15 19.17 12.07 9.92
CA VAL A 15 19.04 10.64 9.65
C VAL A 15 18.52 10.52 8.23
N GLN A 16 19.44 10.34 7.30
CA GLN A 16 19.13 10.06 5.91
C GLN A 16 18.45 8.69 5.91
N LEU A 17 17.12 8.69 5.74
CA LEU A 17 16.32 7.47 5.62
C LEU A 17 16.77 6.80 4.31
N THR A 18 17.77 5.92 4.40
CA THR A 18 18.17 5.08 3.28
C THR A 18 16.97 4.19 2.94
N MET A 19 16.36 4.42 1.79
CA MET A 19 15.36 3.51 1.22
C MET A 19 16.02 2.13 1.17
N ALA A 20 15.43 1.15 1.87
CA ALA A 20 15.92 -0.22 1.82
C ALA A 20 15.90 -0.68 0.36
N ALA A 21 17.03 -1.18 -0.14
CA ALA A 21 17.11 -1.71 -1.48
C ALA A 21 16.11 -2.87 -1.65
N ALA A 22 15.58 -3.01 -2.85
CA ALA A 22 14.68 -4.10 -3.20
C ALA A 22 15.32 -5.45 -2.91
N LEU A 23 14.63 -6.29 -2.16
CA LEU A 23 15.10 -7.65 -1.90
C LEU A 23 14.93 -8.50 -3.16
N THR A 24 15.98 -9.24 -3.49
CA THR A 24 15.89 -10.34 -4.45
C THR A 24 14.98 -11.44 -3.92
N LYS A 25 14.45 -12.28 -4.82
CA LYS A 25 13.64 -13.45 -4.45
C LYS A 25 14.36 -14.34 -3.42
N SER A 26 15.66 -14.59 -3.61
CA SER A 26 16.45 -15.43 -2.70
C SER A 26 16.58 -14.82 -1.30
N GLU A 27 16.67 -13.49 -1.20
CA GLU A 27 16.75 -12.79 0.08
C GLU A 27 15.40 -12.83 0.81
N VAL A 28 14.29 -12.69 0.08
CA VAL A 28 12.94 -12.84 0.65
C VAL A 28 12.72 -14.27 1.16
N GLU A 29 13.08 -15.28 0.37
CA GLU A 29 12.96 -16.69 0.77
C GLU A 29 13.82 -17.01 2.01
N THR A 30 15.06 -16.51 2.04
CA THR A 30 15.95 -16.66 3.21
C THR A 30 15.37 -15.99 4.45
N TYR A 31 14.81 -14.80 4.29
CA TYR A 31 14.17 -14.06 5.38
C TYR A 31 12.94 -14.80 5.93
N LEU A 32 12.01 -15.19 5.05
CA LEU A 32 10.78 -15.88 5.43
C LEU A 32 11.01 -17.28 5.99
N ALA A 33 12.17 -17.90 5.73
CA ALA A 33 12.58 -19.14 6.39
C ALA A 33 12.88 -18.96 7.88
N THR A 34 13.16 -17.72 8.32
CA THR A 34 13.56 -17.40 9.70
C THR A 34 12.52 -16.62 10.50
N VAL A 35 11.53 -16.03 9.82
CA VAL A 35 10.54 -15.16 10.44
C VAL A 35 9.14 -15.53 9.96
N ASP A 36 8.24 -15.85 10.91
CA ASP A 36 6.83 -16.07 10.62
C ASP A 36 6.06 -14.75 10.61
N LEU A 37 5.70 -14.29 9.41
CA LEU A 37 4.76 -13.18 9.22
C LEU A 37 3.32 -13.67 9.06
N ARG A 38 3.14 -14.93 8.67
CA ARG A 38 1.85 -15.48 8.27
C ARG A 38 0.96 -15.72 9.48
N GLY A 39 1.47 -16.39 10.51
CA GLY A 39 0.71 -16.70 11.72
C GLY A 39 0.07 -15.46 12.37
N PRO A 40 0.85 -14.39 12.64
CA PRO A 40 0.31 -13.15 13.21
C PRO A 40 -0.77 -12.49 12.34
N LEU A 41 -0.59 -12.45 11.02
CA LEU A 41 -1.52 -11.80 10.10
C LEU A 41 -2.81 -12.61 9.90
N GLU A 42 -2.72 -13.94 9.82
CA GLU A 42 -3.88 -14.83 9.77
C GLU A 42 -4.69 -14.74 11.08
N GLY A 43 -4.00 -14.67 12.22
CA GLY A 43 -4.64 -14.45 13.53
C GLY A 43 -5.44 -13.14 13.58
N ALA A 44 -4.84 -12.06 13.10
CA ALA A 44 -5.49 -10.75 13.01
C ALA A 44 -6.71 -10.77 12.08
N LEU A 45 -6.60 -11.38 10.90
CA LEU A 45 -7.70 -11.53 9.95
C LEU A 45 -8.88 -12.28 10.56
N ASN A 46 -8.61 -13.45 11.16
CA ASN A 46 -9.64 -14.27 11.79
C ASN A 46 -10.32 -13.54 12.95
N ALA A 47 -9.55 -12.80 13.75
CA ALA A 47 -10.08 -12.00 14.84
C ALA A 47 -10.99 -10.86 14.34
N ALA A 48 -10.59 -10.15 13.27
CA ALA A 48 -11.39 -9.07 12.70
C ALA A 48 -12.70 -9.56 12.08
N ILE A 49 -12.65 -10.69 11.36
CA ILE A 49 -13.84 -11.35 10.80
C ILE A 49 -14.77 -11.76 11.94
N SER A 50 -14.23 -12.44 12.97
CA SER A 50 -15.02 -12.89 14.10
C SER A 50 -15.73 -11.71 14.77
N ALA A 51 -14.98 -10.64 15.08
CA ALA A 51 -15.50 -9.43 15.70
C ALA A 51 -16.39 -8.55 14.78
N GLN A 52 -16.51 -8.90 13.49
CA GLN A 52 -17.11 -8.04 12.46
C GLN A 52 -16.61 -6.59 12.56
N ALA A 53 -15.29 -6.43 12.71
CA ALA A 53 -14.67 -5.15 13.04
C ALA A 53 -14.95 -4.09 11.96
N LYS A 54 -15.65 -3.01 12.32
CA LYS A 54 -16.02 -1.93 11.39
C LYS A 54 -14.87 -0.97 11.07
N ALA A 55 -13.86 -0.92 11.94
CA ALA A 55 -12.66 -0.09 11.79
C ALA A 55 -11.41 -1.00 11.83
N PRO A 56 -11.02 -1.64 10.71
CA PRO A 56 -9.97 -2.65 10.70
C PRO A 56 -8.63 -2.16 11.22
N ILE A 57 -8.21 -0.95 10.86
CA ILE A 57 -6.90 -0.39 11.27
C ILE A 57 -6.81 -0.24 12.80
N GLU A 58 -7.84 0.35 13.41
CA GLU A 58 -7.92 0.50 14.87
C GLU A 58 -7.98 -0.86 15.55
N PHE A 59 -8.78 -1.78 15.00
CA PHE A 59 -8.89 -3.14 15.51
C PHE A 59 -7.55 -3.87 15.48
N PHE A 60 -6.83 -3.84 14.36
CA PHE A 60 -5.51 -4.48 14.24
C PHE A 60 -4.49 -3.84 15.19
N GLY A 61 -4.50 -2.52 15.34
CA GLY A 61 -3.67 -1.81 16.32
C GLY A 61 -3.89 -2.35 17.74
N ALA A 62 -5.15 -2.47 18.17
CA ALA A 62 -5.51 -3.03 19.47
C ALA A 62 -5.14 -4.52 19.59
N TYR A 63 -5.40 -5.31 18.54
CA TYR A 63 -5.12 -6.75 18.51
C TYR A 63 -3.62 -7.04 18.69
N PHE A 64 -2.75 -6.36 17.94
CA PHE A 64 -1.31 -6.55 18.03
C PHE A 64 -0.74 -5.98 19.35
N ALA A 65 -1.25 -4.83 19.82
CA ALA A 65 -0.89 -4.31 21.15
C ALA A 65 -1.26 -5.26 22.30
N ALA A 66 -2.32 -6.05 22.14
CA ALA A 66 -2.72 -7.10 23.07
C ALA A 66 -1.93 -8.42 22.90
N GLY A 67 -0.89 -8.44 22.06
CA GLY A 67 -0.07 -9.63 21.81
C GLY A 67 -0.79 -10.71 21.00
N GLY A 68 -1.72 -10.33 20.12
CA GLY A 68 -2.47 -11.26 19.26
C GLY A 68 -3.63 -11.96 19.98
N LYS A 69 -4.04 -11.45 21.14
CA LYS A 69 -5.20 -11.94 21.88
C LYS A 69 -6.43 -11.11 21.49
N ALA A 70 -7.37 -11.74 20.81
CA ALA A 70 -8.67 -11.13 20.54
C ALA A 70 -9.62 -11.36 21.72
N ALA A 71 -10.40 -10.34 22.09
CA ALA A 71 -11.67 -10.55 22.80
C ALA A 71 -12.69 -11.01 21.76
N GLY A 72 -12.96 -12.31 21.70
CA GLY A 72 -13.84 -12.89 20.68
C GLY A 72 -15.32 -12.60 20.94
N PRO A 73 -16.17 -12.56 19.90
CA PRO A 73 -17.61 -12.73 20.07
C PRO A 73 -17.93 -14.19 20.40
N SER A 74 -18.93 -14.40 21.27
CA SER A 74 -19.29 -15.73 21.78
C SER A 74 -20.16 -16.58 20.85
N THR A 75 -20.44 -16.12 19.62
CA THR A 75 -21.40 -16.76 18.70
C THR A 75 -20.77 -17.07 17.34
N ALA A 76 -21.08 -18.26 16.82
CA ALA A 76 -20.56 -18.72 15.54
C ALA A 76 -21.18 -17.92 14.37
N LEU A 77 -20.32 -17.41 13.48
CA LEU A 77 -20.75 -16.72 12.26
C LEU A 77 -21.17 -17.73 11.18
N THR A 78 -22.20 -17.39 10.41
CA THR A 78 -22.53 -18.13 9.20
C THR A 78 -21.66 -17.69 8.02
N LYS A 79 -21.59 -18.51 6.97
CA LYS A 79 -20.93 -18.13 5.71
C LYS A 79 -21.46 -16.80 5.16
N LYS A 80 -22.77 -16.58 5.24
CA LYS A 80 -23.42 -15.35 4.76
C LYS A 80 -22.97 -14.12 5.55
N ASP A 81 -22.77 -14.26 6.86
CA ASP A 81 -22.31 -13.15 7.70
C ASP A 81 -20.88 -12.75 7.34
N VAL A 82 -20.01 -13.74 7.08
CA VAL A 82 -18.63 -13.52 6.64
C VAL A 82 -18.59 -12.83 5.27
N GLU A 83 -19.37 -13.32 4.30
CA GLU A 83 -19.44 -12.72 2.96
C GLU A 83 -19.98 -11.28 3.00
N THR A 84 -21.01 -11.03 3.81
CA THR A 84 -21.57 -9.69 4.00
C THR A 84 -20.53 -8.75 4.60
N TYR A 85 -19.81 -9.21 5.64
CA TYR A 85 -18.77 -8.43 6.28
C TYR A 85 -17.63 -8.09 5.30
N LEU A 86 -17.04 -9.09 4.66
CA LEU A 86 -15.93 -8.91 3.71
C LEU A 86 -16.31 -8.10 2.47
N GLY A 87 -17.60 -8.06 2.10
CA GLY A 87 -18.09 -7.19 1.03
C GLY A 87 -18.25 -5.72 1.43
N SER A 88 -18.25 -5.40 2.73
CA SER A 88 -18.52 -4.06 3.25
C SER A 88 -17.31 -3.39 3.90
N VAL A 89 -16.31 -4.16 4.31
CA VAL A 89 -15.14 -3.68 5.04
C VAL A 89 -13.87 -4.27 4.42
N ASP A 90 -12.93 -3.40 4.03
CA ASP A 90 -11.61 -3.84 3.57
C ASP A 90 -10.70 -4.20 4.75
N VAL A 91 -10.63 -5.50 5.06
CA VAL A 91 -9.69 -6.07 6.02
C VAL A 91 -8.39 -6.55 5.39
N ARG A 92 -8.37 -6.76 4.06
CA ARG A 92 -7.22 -7.37 3.36
C ARG A 92 -6.16 -6.33 3.03
N GLY A 93 -6.57 -5.18 2.49
CA GLY A 93 -5.66 -4.10 2.11
C GLY A 93 -4.70 -3.70 3.23
N PRO A 94 -5.19 -3.42 4.46
CA PRO A 94 -4.31 -3.09 5.58
C PRO A 94 -3.32 -4.20 5.98
N LEU A 95 -3.74 -5.48 5.91
CA LEU A 95 -2.87 -6.62 6.24
C LEU A 95 -1.81 -6.87 5.16
N GLU A 96 -2.17 -6.72 3.88
CA GLU A 96 -1.23 -6.82 2.76
C GLU A 96 -0.20 -5.68 2.80
N ALA A 97 -0.62 -4.46 3.12
CA ALA A 97 0.29 -3.33 3.32
C ALA A 97 1.28 -3.59 4.48
N ALA A 98 0.79 -4.14 5.59
CA ALA A 98 1.63 -4.52 6.72
C ALA A 98 2.62 -5.63 6.36
N LEU A 99 2.20 -6.65 5.61
CA LEU A 99 3.07 -7.72 5.11
C LEU A 99 4.19 -7.17 4.23
N ASN A 100 3.83 -6.36 3.23
CA ASN A 100 4.80 -5.75 2.31
C ASN A 100 5.81 -4.88 3.05
N ALA A 101 5.36 -4.09 4.03
CA ALA A 101 6.24 -3.30 4.88
C ALA A 101 7.16 -4.20 5.71
N ALA A 102 6.64 -5.23 6.38
CA ALA A 102 7.43 -6.14 7.20
C ALA A 102 8.55 -6.84 6.40
N VAL A 103 8.23 -7.30 5.19
CA VAL A 103 9.21 -7.90 4.26
C VAL A 103 10.25 -6.87 3.84
N SER A 104 9.84 -5.67 3.45
CA SER A 104 10.75 -4.60 3.01
C SER A 104 11.72 -4.16 4.11
N PHE A 105 11.27 -4.17 5.37
CA PHE A 105 12.10 -3.86 6.53
C PHE A 105 12.85 -5.08 7.09
N GLN A 106 12.66 -6.28 6.52
CA GLN A 106 13.18 -7.55 7.03
C GLN A 106 13.03 -7.66 8.57
N THR A 107 11.84 -7.34 9.08
CA THR A 107 11.64 -7.26 10.54
C THR A 107 11.95 -8.60 11.20
N LYS A 108 12.74 -8.57 12.28
CA LYS A 108 13.03 -9.76 13.09
C LYS A 108 11.99 -10.00 14.18
N GLU A 109 11.21 -8.98 14.50
CA GLU A 109 10.20 -8.99 15.56
C GLU A 109 8.83 -8.62 14.96
N PRO A 110 8.11 -9.58 14.32
CA PRO A 110 6.87 -9.30 13.60
C PRO A 110 5.78 -8.68 14.47
N MET A 111 5.60 -9.18 15.69
CA MET A 111 4.57 -8.68 16.61
C MET A 111 4.80 -7.23 17.02
N GLU A 112 6.05 -6.88 17.37
CA GLU A 112 6.39 -5.49 17.68
C GLU A 112 6.24 -4.59 16.46
N PHE A 113 6.66 -5.09 15.30
CA PHE A 113 6.55 -4.36 14.04
C PHE A 113 5.08 -4.05 13.72
N PHE A 114 4.19 -5.05 13.72
CA PHE A 114 2.78 -4.86 13.43
C PHE A 114 2.09 -3.97 14.48
N THR A 115 2.44 -4.12 15.77
CA THR A 115 1.94 -3.22 16.83
C THR A 115 2.25 -1.76 16.51
N ARG A 116 3.51 -1.44 16.19
CA ARG A 116 3.93 -0.07 15.84
C ARG A 116 3.32 0.39 14.52
N HIS A 117 3.26 -0.48 13.53
CA HIS A 117 2.72 -0.19 12.20
C HIS A 117 1.25 0.22 12.28
N PHE A 118 0.41 -0.57 12.93
CA PHE A 118 -1.01 -0.27 13.04
C PHE A 118 -1.30 0.85 14.04
N ALA A 119 -0.55 0.96 15.15
CA ALA A 119 -0.68 2.10 16.07
C ALA A 119 -0.43 3.45 15.38
N LYS A 120 0.53 3.47 14.45
CA LYS A 120 0.86 4.63 13.61
C LYS A 120 -0.25 4.95 12.60
N LEU A 121 -0.86 3.93 12.01
CA LEU A 121 -1.99 4.09 11.06
C LEU A 121 -3.30 4.50 11.77
N SER A 122 -3.48 4.13 13.04
CA SER A 122 -4.68 4.46 13.83
C SER A 122 -4.66 5.86 14.46
N GLN A 123 -3.53 6.56 14.43
CA GLN A 123 -3.47 7.93 14.94
C GLN A 123 -4.13 8.89 13.94
N PRO A 124 -4.94 9.87 14.39
CA PRO A 124 -5.33 10.97 13.53
C PRO A 124 -4.04 11.62 13.03
N ALA A 125 -3.90 11.72 11.70
CA ALA A 125 -2.64 12.02 11.02
C ALA A 125 -1.76 13.00 11.80
N GLN A 126 -0.76 12.48 12.53
CA GLN A 126 0.31 13.33 13.03
C GLN A 126 1.08 13.81 11.81
N SER A 127 1.18 15.12 11.67
CA SER A 127 1.81 15.89 10.59
C SER A 127 3.32 15.67 10.42
N GLY A 128 3.82 14.48 10.74
CA GLY A 128 5.23 14.07 10.64
C GLY A 128 5.46 12.72 9.95
N LEU A 129 4.40 12.08 9.46
CA LEU A 129 4.50 11.06 8.42
C LEU A 129 3.77 11.63 7.23
N SER A 130 4.46 11.66 6.09
CA SER A 130 3.97 12.21 4.83
C SER A 130 2.47 11.94 4.69
N ALA A 131 1.74 13.01 4.35
CA ALA A 131 0.35 13.06 3.91
C ALA A 131 -0.12 11.76 3.24
N PRO A 132 -1.44 11.43 3.24
CA PRO A 132 -1.99 10.30 2.46
C PRO A 132 -1.24 10.22 1.15
N ALA A 133 -0.51 9.11 0.94
CA ALA A 133 0.61 9.05 0.01
C ALA A 133 0.25 9.86 -1.23
N ALA A 134 0.86 11.03 -1.36
CA ALA A 134 0.47 11.97 -2.39
C ALA A 134 0.64 11.28 -3.74
N ALA A 135 -0.11 11.71 -4.75
CA ALA A 135 0.14 11.28 -6.12
C ALA A 135 1.65 11.26 -6.38
N PRO A 136 2.19 10.25 -7.10
CA PRO A 136 3.61 10.13 -7.31
C PRO A 136 4.21 11.49 -7.70
N THR A 137 5.16 11.98 -6.90
CA THR A 137 5.84 13.27 -7.12
C THR A 137 7.30 13.02 -7.45
N GLY A 138 7.82 13.75 -8.43
CA GLY A 138 9.20 13.64 -8.90
C GLY A 138 9.45 14.58 -10.08
N PRO A 139 10.67 15.12 -10.24
CA PRO A 139 10.96 16.17 -11.21
C PRO A 139 10.88 15.71 -12.68
N GLN A 140 10.82 14.40 -12.93
CA GLN A 140 10.77 13.81 -14.28
C GLN A 140 9.53 12.94 -14.50
N LEU A 141 8.50 13.11 -13.68
CA LEU A 141 7.23 12.43 -13.91
C LEU A 141 6.47 13.06 -15.07
N VAL A 142 5.64 12.24 -15.74
CA VAL A 142 4.72 12.73 -16.75
C VAL A 142 3.58 13.47 -16.05
N ASP A 143 3.21 14.64 -16.57
CA ASP A 143 2.03 15.35 -16.09
C ASP A 143 0.76 14.60 -16.50
N VAL A 144 0.02 14.15 -15.49
CA VAL A 144 -1.24 13.40 -15.63
C VAL A 144 -2.43 14.17 -15.09
N SER A 145 -2.27 15.46 -14.79
CA SER A 145 -3.30 16.29 -14.15
C SER A 145 -4.56 16.50 -15.00
N SER A 146 -4.48 16.25 -16.31
CA SER A 146 -5.62 16.29 -17.24
C SER A 146 -6.47 15.02 -17.22
N LEU A 147 -6.03 13.95 -16.55
CA LEU A 147 -6.78 12.70 -16.42
C LEU A 147 -7.60 12.69 -15.12
N THR A 148 -8.76 12.04 -15.14
CA THR A 148 -9.55 11.85 -13.92
C THR A 148 -8.79 11.02 -12.89
N GLN A 149 -8.61 11.59 -11.69
CA GLN A 149 -8.04 10.89 -10.55
C GLN A 149 -9.11 10.06 -9.83
N ILE A 150 -9.10 8.74 -10.06
CA ILE A 150 -9.96 7.79 -9.35
C ILE A 150 -9.32 7.32 -8.03
N ALA A 151 -8.00 7.26 -8.00
CA ALA A 151 -7.22 6.85 -6.84
C ALA A 151 -7.49 7.75 -5.62
N LYS A 152 -7.86 7.14 -4.49
CA LYS A 152 -8.07 7.87 -3.22
C LYS A 152 -6.77 8.09 -2.44
N ASP A 153 -5.86 7.13 -2.55
CA ASP A 153 -4.54 7.15 -1.93
C ASP A 153 -3.61 6.19 -2.68
N TYR A 154 -2.32 6.32 -2.41
CA TYR A 154 -1.26 5.45 -2.96
C TYR A 154 -0.55 4.69 -1.83
N LEU A 155 -1.30 4.23 -0.82
CA LEU A 155 -0.72 3.58 0.35
C LEU A 155 0.16 2.39 -0.07
N GLY A 156 1.42 2.38 0.38
CA GLY A 156 2.39 1.33 0.07
C GLY A 156 3.21 1.57 -1.20
N LEU A 157 2.90 2.58 -2.01
CA LEU A 157 3.73 2.99 -3.15
C LEU A 157 5.02 3.65 -2.65
N LEU A 158 6.16 3.23 -3.19
CA LEU A 158 7.45 3.81 -2.88
C LEU A 158 7.61 5.21 -3.52
N PRO A 159 8.48 6.08 -2.96
CA PRO A 159 8.92 7.29 -3.64
C PRO A 159 9.49 6.98 -5.04
N GLN A 160 9.16 7.82 -6.02
CA GLN A 160 9.65 7.64 -7.38
C GLN A 160 11.15 7.97 -7.45
N PRO A 161 11.92 7.32 -8.34
CA PRO A 161 13.32 7.68 -8.54
C PRO A 161 13.47 9.13 -9.00
N GLU A 162 14.42 9.89 -8.46
CA GLU A 162 14.68 11.28 -8.89
C GLU A 162 15.12 11.37 -10.36
N LYS A 163 15.78 10.32 -10.85
CA LYS A 163 16.32 10.18 -12.21
C LYS A 163 15.96 8.80 -12.76
N PRO A 164 14.70 8.59 -13.17
CA PRO A 164 14.26 7.29 -13.65
C PRO A 164 14.90 6.97 -15.00
N THR A 165 15.27 5.70 -15.21
CA THR A 165 15.82 5.22 -16.49
C THR A 165 14.75 5.20 -17.58
N TYR A 166 13.52 4.86 -17.19
CA TYR A 166 12.33 4.92 -18.02
C TYR A 166 11.16 5.46 -17.19
N ARG A 167 10.23 6.13 -17.86
CA ARG A 167 8.97 6.61 -17.30
C ARG A 167 7.87 5.70 -17.76
N THR A 168 7.26 4.97 -16.82
CA THR A 168 6.21 4.00 -17.14
C THR A 168 4.90 4.37 -16.45
N ALA A 169 3.79 3.91 -17.03
CA ALA A 169 2.49 3.99 -16.39
C ALA A 169 1.90 2.59 -16.20
N LEU A 170 1.25 2.40 -15.05
CA LEU A 170 0.42 1.23 -14.79
C LEU A 170 -1.04 1.61 -15.02
N VAL A 171 -1.59 1.21 -16.16
CA VAL A 171 -2.95 1.53 -16.61
C VAL A 171 -3.93 0.54 -16.01
N GLN A 172 -4.97 1.06 -15.36
CA GLN A 172 -6.02 0.29 -14.71
C GLN A 172 -7.40 0.76 -15.18
N ILE A 173 -8.41 -0.11 -15.14
CA ILE A 173 -9.81 0.24 -15.44
C ILE A 173 -10.61 0.20 -14.16
N TYR A 174 -11.42 1.22 -13.89
CA TYR A 174 -12.35 1.25 -12.75
C TYR A 174 -13.79 1.22 -13.25
N VAL A 175 -14.54 0.17 -12.91
CA VAL A 175 -15.94 0.03 -13.31
C VAL A 175 -16.82 0.79 -12.31
N ARG A 176 -17.31 1.98 -12.68
CA ARG A 176 -18.00 2.91 -11.76
C ARG A 176 -19.27 2.34 -11.14
N SER A 177 -19.94 1.43 -11.82
CA SER A 177 -21.14 0.74 -11.34
C SER A 177 -20.85 -0.40 -10.36
N ALA A 178 -19.58 -0.84 -10.23
CA ALA A 178 -19.18 -1.92 -9.36
C ALA A 178 -18.65 -1.40 -8.01
N PRO A 179 -18.90 -2.11 -6.90
CA PRO A 179 -18.25 -1.82 -5.62
C PRO A 179 -16.74 -1.70 -5.77
N TYR A 180 -16.18 -0.57 -5.32
CA TYR A 180 -14.75 -0.24 -5.41
C TYR A 180 -14.12 -0.32 -6.82
N GLY A 181 -14.93 -0.33 -7.89
CA GLY A 181 -14.46 -0.42 -9.26
C GLY A 181 -14.31 -1.84 -9.81
N GLY A 182 -14.68 -2.86 -9.03
CA GLY A 182 -14.59 -4.28 -9.39
C GLY A 182 -13.99 -5.14 -8.27
N SER A 183 -14.23 -6.45 -8.34
CA SER A 183 -13.77 -7.42 -7.34
C SER A 183 -12.24 -7.60 -7.27
N ASP A 184 -11.51 -7.03 -8.23
CA ASP A 184 -10.05 -7.04 -8.33
C ASP A 184 -9.37 -5.84 -7.64
N LYS A 185 -10.14 -5.00 -6.93
CA LYS A 185 -9.69 -3.71 -6.42
C LYS A 185 -9.92 -3.54 -4.93
N SER A 186 -9.06 -2.73 -4.33
CA SER A 186 -9.21 -2.26 -2.95
C SER A 186 -10.06 -1.00 -2.90
N SER A 187 -10.46 -0.59 -1.69
CA SER A 187 -11.33 0.57 -1.47
C SER A 187 -10.75 1.91 -1.95
N ASN A 188 -9.44 1.98 -2.21
CA ASN A 188 -8.74 3.14 -2.78
C ASN A 188 -8.81 3.22 -4.32
N GLY A 189 -9.44 2.25 -4.97
CA GLY A 189 -9.67 2.23 -6.41
C GLY A 189 -8.52 1.67 -7.24
N HIS A 190 -7.45 1.19 -6.60
CA HIS A 190 -6.39 0.44 -7.26
C HIS A 190 -6.65 -1.06 -7.22
N ARG A 191 -6.06 -1.77 -8.18
CA ARG A 191 -5.97 -3.22 -8.13
C ARG A 191 -5.06 -3.66 -6.98
N TYR A 192 -5.32 -4.85 -6.43
CA TYR A 192 -4.49 -5.45 -5.39
C TYR A 192 -3.01 -5.58 -5.80
N ASP A 193 -2.76 -5.82 -7.10
CA ASP A 193 -1.43 -5.98 -7.64
C ASP A 193 -0.73 -4.65 -8.02
N MET A 194 -1.39 -3.49 -7.86
CA MET A 194 -0.84 -2.19 -8.25
C MET A 194 0.49 -1.89 -7.55
N VAL A 195 0.49 -1.95 -6.22
CA VAL A 195 1.66 -1.62 -5.39
C VAL A 195 2.85 -2.53 -5.68
N PRO A 196 2.72 -3.88 -5.68
CA PRO A 196 3.87 -4.75 -5.98
C PRO A 196 4.40 -4.55 -7.42
N PHE A 197 3.55 -4.31 -8.42
CA PHE A 197 4.02 -3.98 -9.77
C PHE A 197 4.81 -2.68 -9.81
N ALA A 198 4.24 -1.59 -9.28
CA ALA A 198 4.86 -0.28 -9.34
C ALA A 198 6.15 -0.23 -8.51
N ASN A 199 6.16 -0.84 -7.32
CA ASN A 199 7.35 -0.91 -6.47
C ASN A 199 8.46 -1.74 -7.10
N GLY A 200 8.13 -2.82 -7.83
CA GLY A 200 9.12 -3.57 -8.60
C GLY A 200 9.86 -2.72 -9.63
N MET A 201 9.13 -1.84 -10.33
CA MET A 201 9.70 -0.90 -11.30
C MET A 201 10.54 0.18 -10.62
N ILE A 202 10.00 0.81 -9.56
CA ILE A 202 10.68 1.85 -8.78
C ILE A 202 12.02 1.36 -8.25
N ASN A 203 12.02 0.13 -7.73
CA ASN A 203 13.21 -0.54 -7.23
C ASN A 203 14.26 -0.84 -8.31
N ALA A 204 13.84 -1.00 -9.56
CA ALA A 204 14.73 -1.12 -10.71
C ALA A 204 15.19 0.24 -11.25
N GLY A 205 14.90 1.35 -10.56
CA GLY A 205 15.22 2.71 -11.01
C GLY A 205 14.32 3.19 -12.15
N ILE A 206 13.12 2.63 -12.30
CA ILE A 206 12.13 2.99 -13.32
C ILE A 206 10.96 3.68 -12.63
N SER A 207 10.52 4.86 -13.07
CA SER A 207 9.32 5.47 -12.49
C SER A 207 8.07 4.75 -12.98
N CYS A 208 7.08 4.63 -12.10
CA CYS A 208 5.81 3.98 -12.39
C CYS A 208 4.65 4.78 -11.79
N GLN A 209 3.87 5.43 -12.66
CA GLN A 209 2.68 6.19 -12.29
C GLN A 209 1.42 5.33 -12.48
N PRO A 210 0.67 5.00 -11.42
CA PRO A 210 -0.64 4.36 -11.58
C PRO A 210 -1.63 5.37 -12.16
N ILE A 211 -2.27 5.02 -13.28
CA ILE A 211 -3.30 5.84 -13.92
C ILE A 211 -4.54 5.01 -14.25
N HIS A 212 -5.69 5.66 -14.32
CA HIS A 212 -6.94 5.03 -14.71
C HIS A 212 -7.33 5.47 -16.13
N TYR A 213 -7.74 4.51 -16.95
CA TYR A 213 -8.36 4.83 -18.23
C TYR A 213 -9.87 5.00 -18.02
N VAL A 214 -10.37 6.17 -18.44
CA VAL A 214 -11.78 6.54 -18.47
C VAL A 214 -12.17 6.69 -19.93
N HIS A 215 -13.18 5.95 -20.38
CA HIS A 215 -13.47 5.86 -21.81
C HIS A 215 -13.99 7.19 -22.39
N GLU A 216 -14.61 8.03 -21.58
CA GLU A 216 -15.00 9.39 -21.97
C GLU A 216 -13.81 10.34 -22.16
N GLU A 217 -12.63 9.98 -21.66
CA GLU A 217 -11.39 10.74 -21.78
C GLU A 217 -10.42 10.13 -22.81
N HIS A 218 -10.92 9.30 -23.75
CA HIS A 218 -10.08 8.51 -24.66
C HIS A 218 -8.97 9.34 -25.33
N ASP A 219 -9.33 10.44 -25.99
CA ASP A 219 -8.36 11.27 -26.71
C ASP A 219 -7.36 11.93 -25.75
N THR A 220 -7.84 12.50 -24.65
CA THR A 220 -6.99 13.10 -23.59
C THR A 220 -6.02 12.07 -23.01
N PHE A 221 -6.50 10.85 -22.75
CA PHE A 221 -5.68 9.75 -22.26
C PHE A 221 -4.57 9.43 -23.24
N PHE A 222 -4.89 9.28 -24.54
CA PHE A 222 -3.89 9.00 -25.56
C PHE A 222 -2.88 10.13 -25.74
N GLU A 223 -3.26 11.40 -25.56
CA GLU A 223 -2.30 12.51 -25.56
C GLU A 223 -1.35 12.47 -24.37
N VAL A 224 -1.84 12.17 -23.16
CA VAL A 224 -1.00 12.05 -21.97
C VAL A 224 -0.05 10.87 -22.09
N VAL A 225 -0.54 9.70 -22.49
CA VAL A 225 0.25 8.47 -22.41
C VAL A 225 1.41 8.38 -23.40
N LYS A 226 1.38 9.18 -24.49
CA LYS A 226 2.51 9.33 -25.43
C LYS A 226 3.78 9.85 -24.77
N ASN A 227 3.67 10.48 -23.61
CA ASN A 227 4.81 11.02 -22.87
C ASN A 227 5.49 9.98 -21.97
N PHE A 228 4.93 8.77 -21.83
CA PHE A 228 5.58 7.65 -21.16
C PHE A 228 6.39 6.82 -22.18
N ASP A 229 7.44 6.18 -21.67
CA ASP A 229 8.29 5.28 -22.47
C ASP A 229 7.64 3.88 -22.62
N ALA A 230 6.81 3.47 -21.65
CA ALA A 230 6.04 2.23 -21.73
C ALA A 230 4.76 2.28 -20.89
N LEU A 231 3.76 1.50 -21.31
CA LEU A 231 2.51 1.29 -20.58
C LEU A 231 2.38 -0.19 -20.20
N ILE A 232 2.02 -0.43 -18.93
CA ILE A 232 1.61 -1.74 -18.46
C ILE A 232 0.10 -1.70 -18.27
N VAL A 233 -0.63 -2.46 -19.08
CA VAL A 233 -2.10 -2.50 -19.02
C VAL A 233 -2.55 -3.64 -18.12
N ARG A 234 -3.12 -3.31 -16.96
CA ARG A 234 -3.80 -4.24 -16.05
C ARG A 234 -5.30 -4.04 -16.15
N CYS A 235 -5.86 -4.53 -17.24
CA CYS A 235 -7.29 -4.53 -17.52
C CYS A 235 -7.80 -5.99 -17.56
N ASN A 236 -8.86 -6.30 -16.82
CA ASN A 236 -9.54 -7.58 -17.01
C ASN A 236 -10.44 -7.50 -18.25
N PRO A 237 -10.57 -8.60 -19.03
CA PRO A 237 -11.47 -8.64 -20.17
C PRO A 237 -12.88 -8.16 -19.82
N GLY A 238 -13.44 -7.29 -20.67
CA GLY A 238 -14.81 -6.78 -20.52
C GLY A 238 -14.97 -5.59 -19.56
N GLN A 239 -13.96 -5.18 -18.78
CA GLN A 239 -14.13 -4.07 -17.83
C GLN A 239 -14.38 -2.72 -18.52
N ILE A 240 -13.76 -2.46 -19.67
CA ILE A 240 -14.03 -1.24 -20.46
C ILE A 240 -15.51 -1.20 -20.86
N LYS A 241 -16.03 -2.31 -21.38
CA LYS A 241 -17.45 -2.43 -21.76
C LYS A 241 -18.38 -2.31 -20.55
N ALA A 242 -18.03 -2.92 -19.43
CA ALA A 242 -18.81 -2.86 -18.20
C ALA A 242 -18.89 -1.45 -17.62
N ASP A 243 -17.88 -0.61 -17.87
CA ASP A 243 -17.86 0.80 -17.49
C ASP A 243 -18.55 1.73 -18.51
N GLY A 244 -18.93 1.22 -19.68
CA GLY A 244 -19.67 1.97 -20.71
C GLY A 244 -18.89 2.26 -22.01
N GLY A 245 -17.63 1.84 -22.11
CA GLY A 245 -16.80 2.01 -23.30
C GLY A 245 -17.00 0.94 -24.38
N SER A 246 -16.39 1.15 -25.55
CA SER A 246 -16.42 0.23 -26.71
C SER A 246 -15.03 -0.06 -27.26
#